data_AF-A0A354EY73-F1
#
_entry.id   AF-A0A354EY73-F1
#
_cell.length_a   1.000
_cell.length_b   1.000
_cell.length_c   1.000
_cell.angle_alpha   90.00
_cell.angle_beta   90.00
_cell.angle_gamma   90.00
#
_symmetry.space_group_name_H-M   'P 1'
#
loop_
_entity.id
_entity.type
_entity.pdbx_description
1 polymer ?
#
loop_
_entity_poly.entity_id
_entity_poly.type
_entity_poly.pdbx_seq_one_letter_code
_entity_poly.pdbx_strand_id
1 'polypeptide(L)'
;MNKFTAVFAVLTLTVSASVSANPCMSIAQACMKEGYYKGGNTVGKGLIEDCVMPVVSKSKTLPNTAFSDSDLANCGAVLKNKMP
;
A
#
# COMPACT_ATOMS: atom_id res chain seq x y z
N MET A 1 12.06 41.78 22.81
CA MET A 1 11.57 41.92 21.42
C MET A 1 11.95 40.68 20.62
N ASN A 2 10.92 40.02 20.07
CA ASN A 2 10.91 39.10 18.93
C ASN A 2 11.75 37.81 18.94
N LYS A 3 11.10 36.68 19.25
CA LYS A 3 11.43 35.36 18.69
C LYS A 3 10.14 34.55 18.50
N PHE A 4 9.47 34.73 17.36
CA PHE A 4 8.36 33.89 16.95
C PHE A 4 8.88 32.49 16.60
N THR A 5 8.83 31.56 17.55
CA THR A 5 8.99 30.13 17.26
C THR A 5 7.63 29.58 16.89
N ALA A 6 7.22 29.80 15.64
CA ALA A 6 6.05 29.16 15.07
C ALA A 6 6.40 27.70 14.73
N VAL A 7 6.24 26.79 15.70
CA VAL A 7 6.20 25.34 15.42
C VAL A 7 4.83 25.04 14.83
N PHE A 8 4.72 25.20 13.51
CA PHE A 8 3.61 24.66 12.72
C PHE A 8 3.81 23.14 12.61
N ALA A 9 3.50 22.41 13.69
CA ALA A 9 3.37 20.96 13.63
C ALA A 9 2.02 20.62 12.98
N VAL A 10 1.99 20.67 11.65
CA VAL A 10 0.86 20.20 10.84
C VAL A 10 0.82 18.68 10.95
N LEU A 11 0.12 18.18 11.97
CA LEU A 11 -0.26 16.79 12.07
C LEU A 11 -1.32 16.52 11.01
N THR A 12 -0.90 16.15 9.79
CA THR A 12 -1.79 15.65 8.75
C THR A 12 -2.28 14.26 9.15
N LEU A 13 -3.38 14.23 9.89
CA LEU A 13 -4.22 13.04 10.04
C LEU A 13 -4.80 12.69 8.68
N THR A 14 -4.13 11.80 7.95
CA THR A 14 -4.68 11.21 6.72
C THR A 14 -5.76 10.23 7.13
N VAL A 15 -7.01 10.66 6.95
CA VAL A 15 -8.22 9.85 7.10
C VAL A 15 -8.14 8.73 6.08
N SER A 16 -7.81 7.52 6.52
CA SER A 16 -7.86 6.33 5.67
C SER A 16 -9.31 5.84 5.64
N ALA A 17 -10.08 6.35 4.69
CA ALA A 17 -11.41 5.85 4.39
C ALA A 17 -11.30 4.41 3.86
N SER A 18 -11.60 3.44 4.72
CA SER A 18 -11.74 2.03 4.37
C SER A 18 -13.05 1.81 3.61
N VAL A 19 -13.08 2.23 2.35
CA VAL A 19 -14.16 1.85 1.43
C VAL A 19 -13.96 0.39 1.01
N SER A 20 -14.87 -0.44 1.50
CA SER A 20 -14.95 -1.88 1.38
C SER A 20 -15.22 -2.35 -0.06
N ALA A 21 -14.24 -2.16 -0.95
CA ALA A 21 -14.18 -2.80 -2.25
C ALA A 21 -12.84 -3.54 -2.37
N ASN A 22 -12.83 -4.83 -2.01
CA ASN A 22 -11.67 -5.75 -2.07
C ASN A 22 -10.47 -5.34 -1.17
N PRO A 23 -10.11 -6.15 -0.15
CA PRO A 23 -9.08 -5.78 0.83
C PRO A 23 -7.68 -5.58 0.24
N CYS A 24 -7.42 -6.03 -0.99
CA CYS A 24 -6.17 -5.77 -1.70
C CYS A 24 -6.17 -4.49 -2.55
N MET A 25 -7.31 -3.82 -2.74
CA MET A 25 -7.45 -2.75 -3.72
C MET A 25 -6.55 -1.55 -3.43
N SER A 26 -6.47 -1.12 -2.17
CA SER A 26 -5.60 -0.01 -1.75
C SER A 26 -4.12 -0.31 -2.02
N ILE A 27 -3.70 -1.55 -1.74
CA ILE A 27 -2.32 -2.02 -1.96
C ILE A 27 -2.04 -2.10 -3.46
N ALA A 28 -2.95 -2.70 -4.23
CA ALA A 28 -2.83 -2.79 -5.69
C ALA A 28 -2.77 -1.40 -6.34
N GLN A 29 -3.55 -0.43 -5.85
CA GLN A 29 -3.55 0.92 -6.39
C GLN A 29 -2.24 1.65 -6.12
N ALA A 30 -1.65 1.48 -4.94
CA ALA A 30 -0.31 1.99 -4.65
C ALA A 30 0.75 1.31 -5.53
N CYS A 31 0.66 -0.02 -5.71
CA CYS A 31 1.52 -0.73 -6.65
C CYS A 31 1.41 -0.18 -8.09
N MET A 32 0.20 0.14 -8.56
CA MET A 32 0.02 0.76 -9.87
C MET A 32 0.65 2.14 -9.97
N LYS A 33 0.60 2.96 -8.91
CA LYS A 33 1.28 4.26 -8.87
C LYS A 33 2.79 4.14 -8.99
N GLU A 34 3.37 3.06 -8.47
CA GLU A 34 4.79 2.73 -8.58
C GLU A 34 5.16 2.06 -9.92
N GLY A 35 4.20 1.94 -10.84
CA GLY A 35 4.42 1.41 -12.19
C GLY A 35 4.30 -0.11 -12.32
N TYR A 36 3.69 -0.80 -11.35
CA TYR A 36 3.35 -2.22 -11.48
C TYR A 36 1.99 -2.39 -12.17
N TYR A 37 1.85 -3.36 -13.05
CA TYR A 37 0.65 -3.54 -13.85
C TYR A 37 0.31 -5.01 -14.09
N LYS A 38 -0.94 -5.28 -14.45
CA LYS A 38 -1.41 -6.65 -14.72
C LYS A 38 -0.69 -7.19 -15.96
N GLY A 39 -0.01 -8.33 -15.83
CA GLY A 39 0.76 -8.95 -16.91
C GLY A 39 2.21 -8.46 -17.04
N GLY A 40 2.67 -7.55 -16.17
CA GLY A 40 4.06 -7.06 -16.16
C GLY A 40 5.09 -8.04 -15.59
N ASN A 41 4.69 -9.27 -15.25
CA ASN A 41 5.49 -10.25 -14.54
C ASN A 41 6.73 -10.67 -15.34
N THR A 42 6.63 -10.67 -16.68
CA THR A 42 7.75 -10.98 -17.59
C THR A 42 8.88 -9.95 -17.54
N VAL A 43 8.61 -8.75 -16.99
CA VAL A 43 9.59 -7.67 -16.82
C VAL A 43 9.78 -7.28 -15.35
N GLY A 44 9.32 -8.11 -14.40
CA GLY A 44 9.42 -7.85 -12.96
C GLY A 44 8.55 -6.68 -12.47
N LYS A 45 7.49 -6.36 -13.20
CA LYS A 45 6.50 -5.30 -12.89
C LYS A 45 5.09 -5.85 -12.75
N GLY A 46 4.97 -7.13 -12.42
CA GLY A 46 3.70 -7.78 -12.16
C GLY A 46 3.02 -7.18 -10.96
N LEU A 47 1.77 -6.75 -11.15
CA LEU A 47 0.98 -6.12 -10.08
C LEU A 47 0.91 -6.99 -8.83
N ILE A 48 0.60 -8.28 -8.97
CA ILE A 48 0.41 -9.17 -7.82
C ILE A 48 1.73 -9.76 -7.35
N GLU A 49 2.47 -10.44 -8.25
CA GLU A 49 3.66 -11.22 -7.86
C GLU A 49 4.86 -10.33 -7.46
N ASP A 50 5.09 -9.21 -8.16
CA ASP A 50 6.28 -8.36 -7.93
C ASP A 50 6.04 -7.20 -6.95
N CYS A 51 4.76 -6.92 -6.63
CA CYS A 51 4.38 -5.83 -5.73
C CYS A 51 3.42 -6.22 -4.60
N VAL A 52 2.17 -6.59 -4.90
CA VAL A 52 1.18 -6.81 -3.83
C VAL A 52 1.61 -7.93 -2.87
N MET A 53 2.05 -9.09 -3.38
CA MET A 53 2.54 -10.20 -2.56
C MET A 53 3.73 -9.83 -1.66
N PRO A 54 4.82 -9.24 -2.17
CA PRO A 54 5.95 -8.88 -1.32
C PRO A 54 5.62 -7.72 -0.36
N VAL A 55 4.67 -6.84 -0.70
CA VAL A 55 4.15 -5.82 0.24
C VAL A 55 3.36 -6.45 1.38
N VAL A 56 2.43 -7.36 1.06
CA VAL A 56 1.65 -8.12 2.04
C VAL A 56 2.54 -8.97 2.96
N SER A 57 3.60 -9.56 2.40
CA SER A 57 4.57 -10.37 3.13
C SER A 57 5.61 -9.54 3.89
N LYS A 58 5.49 -8.20 3.87
CA LYS A 58 6.44 -7.25 4.47
C LYS A 58 7.87 -7.37 3.95
N SER A 59 8.08 -8.04 2.81
CA SER A 59 9.36 -8.16 2.13
C SER A 59 9.67 -6.95 1.24
N LYS A 60 8.66 -6.10 0.99
CA LYS A 60 8.76 -4.88 0.22
C LYS A 60 7.90 -3.80 0.85
N THR A 61 8.38 -2.56 0.84
CA THR A 61 7.60 -1.38 1.19
C THR A 61 7.47 -0.50 -0.05
N LEU A 62 6.35 0.23 -0.13
CA LEU A 62 6.18 1.23 -1.18
C LEU A 62 6.56 2.59 -0.61
N PRO A 63 7.31 3.43 -1.35
CA PRO A 63 7.66 4.75 -0.89
C PRO A 63 6.40 5.57 -0.63
N ASN A 64 6.43 6.37 0.43
CA ASN A 64 5.35 7.28 0.82
C ASN A 64 3.98 6.60 1.05
N THR A 65 3.94 5.29 1.23
CA THR A 65 2.70 4.55 1.48
C THR A 65 2.91 3.57 2.63
N ALA A 66 2.14 3.73 3.70
CA ALA A 66 2.06 2.78 4.79
C ALA A 66 0.69 2.09 4.76
N PHE A 67 0.68 0.78 4.99
CA PHE A 67 -0.55 0.01 5.12
C PHE A 67 -0.67 -0.48 6.55
N SER A 68 -1.89 -0.52 7.05
CA SER A 68 -2.19 -1.09 8.37
C SER A 68 -1.91 -2.60 8.35
N ASP A 69 -1.48 -3.18 9.48
CA ASP A 69 -1.31 -4.64 9.60
C ASP A 69 -2.58 -5.40 9.23
N SER A 70 -3.75 -4.84 9.57
CA SER A 70 -5.05 -5.38 9.19
C SER A 70 -5.27 -5.41 7.67
N ASP A 71 -4.82 -4.39 6.94
CA ASP A 71 -4.98 -4.33 5.47
C ASP A 71 -4.08 -5.36 4.80
N LEU A 72 -2.84 -5.48 5.29
CA LEU A 72 -1.90 -6.51 4.83
C LEU A 72 -2.44 -7.92 5.11
N ALA A 73 -2.94 -8.17 6.33
CA ALA A 73 -3.51 -9.46 6.72
C ALA A 73 -4.76 -9.82 5.90
N ASN A 74 -5.69 -8.87 5.74
CA ASN A 74 -6.91 -9.08 4.97
C ASN A 74 -6.62 -9.34 3.49
N CYS A 75 -5.68 -8.60 2.90
CA CYS A 75 -5.26 -8.84 1.53
C CYS A 75 -4.55 -10.20 1.38
N GLY A 76 -3.65 -10.53 2.29
CA GLY A 76 -2.96 -11.82 2.29
C GLY A 76 -3.90 -13.01 2.40
N ALA A 77 -4.96 -12.90 3.20
CA ALA A 77 -6.00 -13.92 3.27
C ALA A 77 -6.73 -14.09 1.94
N VAL A 78 -7.05 -13.00 1.24
CA VAL A 78 -7.70 -13.07 -0.08
C VAL A 78 -6.78 -13.67 -1.15
N LEU A 79 -5.49 -13.31 -1.16
CA LEU A 79 -4.52 -13.89 -2.08
C LEU A 79 -4.40 -15.40 -1.89
N LYS A 80 -4.29 -15.87 -0.65
CA LYS A 80 -4.24 -17.30 -0.31
C LYS A 80 -5.49 -18.07 -0.78
N ASN A 81 -6.66 -17.45 -0.72
CA ASN A 81 -7.91 -18.10 -1.13
C ASN A 81 -8.19 -18.01 -2.64
N LYS A 82 -7.56 -17.07 -3.36
CA LYS A 82 -7.83 -16.79 -4.78
C LYS A 82 -6.74 -17.29 -5.73
N MET A 83 -5.62 -17.76 -5.19
CA MET A 83 -4.54 -18.45 -5.91
C MET A 83 -4.43 -19.92 -5.46
N PRO A 84 -5.45 -20.79 -5.68
CA PRO A 84 -5.27 -22.24 -5.59
C PRO A 84 -4.45 -22.77 -6.78
#